data_AF-A0A8J7YTX1-F1
#
_entry.id   AF-A0A8J7YTX1-F1
#
_cell.length_a   1.000
_cell.length_b   1.000
_cell.length_c   1.000
_cell.angle_alpha   90.00
_cell.angle_beta   90.00
_cell.angle_gamma   90.00
#
_symmetry.space_group_name_H-M   'P 1'
#
loop_
_entity.id
_entity.type
_entity.pdbx_description
1 polymer ?
#
loop_
_entity_poly.entity_id
_entity_poly.type
_entity_poly.pdbx_seq_one_letter_code
_entity_poly.pdbx_strand_id
1 'polypeptide(L)'
;GLLVGKMNKRVLLAVSFIGTSLSLFAYLYVSGMFTTLFLALFGLFTFSGFPLFFSLTSDYVPRGSSTTGNALVWGLGMTGGSVIGPLLPPLITGGSFAGLTFAFAVLALINLIIIAGIFMLPEVSEVGKVSLFG
;
A
#
# COMPACT_ATOMS: atom_id res chain seq x y z
N GLY A 1 -0.39 13.80 -2.83
CA GLY A 1 -0.92 15.17 -2.85
C GLY A 1 -0.97 15.75 -4.26
N LEU A 2 0.16 16.22 -4.78
CA LEU A 2 0.24 16.98 -6.05
C LEU A 2 -0.28 16.23 -7.29
N LEU A 3 -0.03 14.92 -7.38
CA LEU A 3 -0.40 14.10 -8.54
C LEU A 3 -1.85 13.60 -8.50
N VAL A 4 -2.49 13.59 -7.32
CA VAL A 4 -3.83 13.01 -7.10
C VAL A 4 -4.91 13.72 -7.91
N GLY A 5 -4.74 15.03 -8.12
CA GLY A 5 -5.66 15.83 -8.95
C GLY A 5 -5.38 15.77 -10.45
N LYS A 6 -4.30 15.10 -10.89
CA LYS A 6 -3.84 15.10 -12.29
C LYS A 6 -3.78 13.71 -12.92
N MET A 7 -3.87 12.65 -12.13
CA MET A 7 -3.73 11.26 -12.59
C MET A 7 -4.75 10.34 -11.92
N ASN A 8 -5.07 9.23 -12.57
CA ASN A 8 -5.95 8.21 -12.02
C ASN A 8 -5.40 7.69 -10.67
N LYS A 9 -6.19 7.85 -9.60
CA LYS A 9 -5.82 7.47 -8.23
C LYS A 9 -5.41 5.98 -8.12
N ARG A 10 -6.00 5.10 -8.93
CA ARG A 10 -5.61 3.66 -8.97
C ARG A 10 -4.21 3.45 -9.50
N VAL A 11 -3.87 4.13 -10.59
CA VAL A 11 -2.54 4.02 -11.19
C VAL A 11 -1.51 4.57 -10.21
N LEU A 12 -1.81 5.70 -9.55
CA LEU A 12 -0.94 6.24 -8.50
C LEU A 12 -0.76 5.29 -7.31
N LEU A 13 -1.84 4.63 -6.88
CA LEU A 13 -1.78 3.64 -5.81
C LEU A 13 -0.95 2.42 -6.23
N ALA A 14 -1.16 1.91 -7.44
CA ALA A 14 -0.39 0.79 -8.00
C ALA A 14 1.11 1.15 -8.11
N VAL A 15 1.43 2.32 -8.66
CA VAL A 15 2.83 2.82 -8.74
C VAL A 15 3.45 2.94 -7.36
N SER A 16 2.69 3.42 -6.37
CA SER A 16 3.19 3.52 -4.99
C SER A 16 3.51 2.13 -4.43
N PHE A 17 2.63 1.15 -4.61
CA PHE A 17 2.87 -0.21 -4.11
C PHE A 17 3.99 -0.94 -4.88
N ILE A 18 4.10 -0.72 -6.19
CA ILE A 18 5.21 -1.25 -7.00
C ILE A 18 6.52 -0.63 -6.50
N GLY A 19 6.55 0.69 -6.30
CA GLY A 19 7.69 1.41 -5.76
C GLY A 19 8.10 0.90 -4.38
N THR A 20 7.15 0.64 -3.50
CA THR A 20 7.39 0.01 -2.19
C THR A 20 8.04 -1.36 -2.35
N SER A 21 7.46 -2.26 -3.15
CA SER A 21 8.00 -3.61 -3.36
C SER A 21 9.39 -3.61 -4.00
N LEU A 22 9.59 -2.82 -5.06
CA LEU A 22 10.89 -2.73 -5.75
C LEU A 22 11.96 -2.11 -4.87
N SER A 23 11.61 -1.07 -4.09
CA SER A 23 12.56 -0.45 -3.16
C SER A 23 12.92 -1.39 -2.02
N LEU A 24 11.96 -2.16 -1.49
CA LEU A 24 12.24 -3.21 -0.49
C LEU A 24 13.14 -4.30 -1.08
N PHE A 25 12.84 -4.78 -2.29
CA PHE A 25 13.71 -5.74 -2.98
C PHE A 25 15.13 -5.22 -3.16
N ALA A 26 15.28 -4.00 -3.69
CA ALA A 26 16.60 -3.40 -3.89
C ALA A 26 17.35 -3.18 -2.56
N TYR A 27 16.64 -2.77 -1.50
CA TYR A 27 17.20 -2.62 -0.16
C TYR A 27 17.82 -3.93 0.36
N LEU A 28 17.22 -5.09 0.07
CA LEU A 28 17.68 -6.38 0.56
C LEU A 28 18.98 -6.88 -0.11
N TYR A 29 19.29 -6.43 -1.33
CA TYR A 29 20.41 -6.96 -2.12
C TYR A 29 21.53 -5.96 -2.39
N VAL A 30 21.36 -4.69 -1.99
CA VAL A 30 22.33 -3.64 -2.22
C VAL A 30 23.02 -3.23 -0.91
N SER A 31 24.29 -2.83 -1.00
CA SER A 31 25.12 -2.41 0.12
C SER A 31 25.57 -0.93 0.03
N GLY A 32 26.01 -0.38 1.16
CA GLY A 32 26.58 0.97 1.25
C GLY A 32 25.52 2.08 1.15
N MET A 33 25.86 3.19 0.50
CA MET A 33 25.00 4.38 0.41
C MET A 33 23.65 4.09 -0.28
N PHE A 34 23.63 3.14 -1.23
CA PHE A 34 22.42 2.77 -1.93
C PHE A 34 21.40 2.07 -1.03
N THR A 35 21.82 1.37 0.02
CA THR A 35 20.90 0.78 1.01
C THR A 35 20.05 1.87 1.68
N THR A 36 20.66 2.97 2.09
CA THR A 36 19.95 4.12 2.68
C THR A 36 19.02 4.78 1.67
N LEU A 37 19.45 4.90 0.41
CA LEU A 37 18.61 5.44 -0.66
C LEU A 37 17.35 4.58 -0.88
N PHE A 38 17.49 3.27 -1.01
CA PHE A 38 16.36 2.37 -1.20
C PHE A 38 15.46 2.29 0.03
N LEU A 39 16.01 2.41 1.23
CA LEU A 39 15.21 2.54 2.45
C LEU A 39 14.38 3.84 2.45
N ALA A 40 14.96 4.96 2.02
CA ALA A 40 14.26 6.23 1.89
C ALA A 40 13.15 6.16 0.82
N LEU A 41 13.42 5.53 -0.32
CA LEU A 41 12.42 5.30 -1.38
C LEU A 41 11.31 4.37 -0.91
N PHE A 42 11.64 3.30 -0.19
CA PHE A 42 10.67 2.41 0.44
C PHE A 42 9.72 3.20 1.36
N GLY A 43 10.27 4.05 2.23
CA GLY A 43 9.48 4.93 3.09
C GLY A 43 8.60 5.88 2.29
N LEU A 44 9.18 6.59 1.31
CA LEU A 44 8.47 7.54 0.46
C LEU A 44 7.24 6.91 -0.21
N PHE A 45 7.42 5.76 -0.86
CA PHE A 45 6.33 5.08 -1.56
C PHE A 45 5.29 4.50 -0.60
N THR A 46 5.72 3.92 0.51
CA THR A 46 4.82 3.33 1.51
C THR A 46 3.93 4.40 2.16
N PHE A 47 4.53 5.50 2.61
CA PHE A 47 3.78 6.59 3.24
C PHE A 47 2.97 7.42 2.22
N SER A 48 3.35 7.40 0.94
CA SER A 48 2.54 8.03 -0.13
C SER A 48 1.32 7.18 -0.54
N GLY A 49 1.45 5.85 -0.51
CA GLY A 49 0.36 4.92 -0.84
C GLY A 49 -0.80 4.98 0.15
N PHE A 50 -0.51 5.24 1.42
CA PHE A 50 -1.53 5.29 2.48
C PHE A 50 -2.63 6.35 2.26
N PRO A 51 -2.35 7.66 2.10
CA PRO A 51 -3.38 8.66 1.82
C PRO A 51 -4.07 8.45 0.47
N LEU A 52 -3.38 7.87 -0.52
CA LEU A 52 -3.98 7.50 -1.80
C LEU A 52 -5.03 6.41 -1.62
N PHE A 53 -4.72 5.39 -0.81
CA PHE A 53 -5.63 4.30 -0.50
C PHE A 53 -6.91 4.82 0.15
N PHE A 54 -6.81 5.67 1.17
CA PHE A 54 -7.97 6.28 1.81
C PHE A 54 -8.82 7.12 0.87
N SER A 55 -8.16 7.94 0.05
CA SER A 55 -8.86 8.76 -0.94
C SER A 55 -9.59 7.91 -1.98
N LEU A 56 -9.09 6.71 -2.27
CA LEU A 56 -9.75 5.76 -3.17
C LEU A 56 -10.91 5.05 -2.47
N THR A 57 -10.75 4.66 -1.19
CA THR A 57 -11.83 4.00 -0.44
C THR A 57 -13.04 4.91 -0.30
N SER A 58 -12.84 6.21 -0.03
CA SER A 58 -13.94 7.17 0.05
C SER A 58 -14.73 7.30 -1.26
N ASP A 59 -14.08 7.05 -2.39
CA ASP A 59 -14.72 7.11 -3.71
C ASP A 59 -15.62 5.89 -3.99
N TYR A 60 -15.37 4.74 -3.34
CA TYR A 60 -16.15 3.50 -3.53
C TYR A 60 -17.22 3.26 -2.46
N VAL A 61 -17.19 4.00 -1.35
CA VAL A 61 -18.14 3.80 -0.25
C VAL A 61 -19.33 4.75 -0.43
N PRO A 62 -20.58 4.23 -0.48
CA PRO A 62 -21.77 5.07 -0.53
C PRO A 62 -21.82 6.07 0.63
N ARG A 63 -22.29 7.30 0.39
CA ARG A 63 -22.30 8.37 1.40
C ARG A 63 -23.02 7.99 2.70
N GLY A 64 -24.06 7.15 2.62
CA GLY A 64 -24.80 6.63 3.79
C GLY A 64 -24.09 5.51 4.57
N SER A 65 -23.00 4.96 4.04
CA SER A 65 -22.26 3.81 4.61
C SER A 65 -20.80 4.15 4.91
N SER A 66 -20.46 5.43 5.00
CA SER A 66 -19.09 5.92 5.26
C SER A 66 -18.51 5.36 6.57
N THR A 67 -19.33 5.22 7.62
CA THR A 67 -18.95 4.58 8.88
C THR A 67 -18.51 3.13 8.68
N THR A 68 -19.26 2.35 7.89
CA THR A 68 -18.93 0.95 7.59
C THR A 68 -17.65 0.85 6.76
N GLY A 69 -17.49 1.70 5.73
CA GLY A 69 -16.27 1.74 4.93
C GLY A 69 -15.03 2.08 5.75
N ASN A 70 -15.13 3.08 6.63
CA ASN A 70 -14.05 3.44 7.55
C ASN A 70 -13.75 2.31 8.55
N ALA A 71 -14.78 1.65 9.10
CA ALA A 71 -14.59 0.53 10.01
C ALA A 71 -13.89 -0.66 9.34
N LEU A 72 -14.16 -0.93 8.05
CA LEU A 72 -13.44 -1.96 7.30
C LEU A 72 -11.97 -1.60 7.09
N VAL A 73 -11.67 -0.38 6.67
CA VAL A 73 -10.28 0.02 6.39
C VAL A 73 -9.44 0.14 7.67
N TRP A 74 -9.91 0.88 8.67
CA TRP A 74 -9.16 1.09 9.91
C TRP A 74 -9.25 -0.08 10.87
N GLY A 75 -10.43 -0.71 10.96
CA GLY A 75 -10.62 -1.91 11.77
C GLY A 75 -9.92 -3.10 11.14
N LEU A 76 -10.54 -3.74 10.15
CA LEU A 76 -10.00 -4.98 9.59
C LEU A 76 -8.67 -4.78 8.85
N GLY A 77 -8.56 -3.75 8.01
CA GLY A 77 -7.36 -3.52 7.21
C GLY A 77 -6.14 -3.17 8.05
N MET A 78 -6.17 -2.02 8.73
CA MET A 78 -5.02 -1.53 9.48
C MET A 78 -4.76 -2.33 10.77
N THR A 79 -5.79 -2.60 11.58
CA THR A 79 -5.57 -3.36 12.82
C THR A 79 -5.18 -4.80 12.51
N GLY A 80 -5.87 -5.45 11.56
CA GLY A 80 -5.52 -6.79 11.11
C GLY A 80 -4.11 -6.86 10.52
N GLY A 81 -3.73 -5.90 9.66
CA GLY A 81 -2.38 -5.80 9.11
C GLY A 81 -1.31 -5.57 10.19
N SER A 82 -1.60 -4.79 11.23
CA SER A 82 -0.67 -4.52 12.33
C SER A 82 -0.46 -5.74 13.25
N VAL A 83 -1.46 -6.61 13.36
CA VAL A 83 -1.36 -7.89 14.11
C VAL A 83 -0.68 -8.96 13.26
N ILE A 84 -1.10 -9.14 12.01
CA ILE A 84 -0.60 -10.19 11.11
C ILE A 84 0.83 -9.87 10.64
N GLY A 85 1.12 -8.60 10.35
CA GLY A 85 2.39 -8.15 9.76
C GLY A 85 3.63 -8.63 10.52
N PRO A 86 3.74 -8.41 11.84
CA PRO A 86 4.88 -8.90 12.64
C PRO A 86 4.94 -10.42 12.79
N LEU A 87 3.81 -11.13 12.60
CA LEU A 87 3.75 -12.59 12.72
C LEU A 87 4.23 -13.29 11.44
N LEU A 88 4.06 -12.66 10.28
CA LEU A 88 4.43 -13.29 9.00
C LEU A 88 5.93 -13.60 8.89
N PRO A 89 6.88 -12.68 9.17
CA PRO A 89 8.30 -13.00 9.07
C PRO A 89 8.73 -14.22 9.89
N PRO A 90 8.45 -14.34 11.21
CA PRO A 90 8.85 -15.52 11.97
C PRO A 90 8.14 -16.80 11.51
N LEU A 91 6.89 -16.71 11.02
CA LEU A 91 6.20 -17.87 10.44
C LEU A 91 6.88 -18.35 9.15
N ILE A 92 7.32 -17.42 8.29
CA ILE A 92 8.03 -17.74 7.05
C ILE A 92 9.42 -18.33 7.34
N THR A 93 10.13 -17.79 8.34
CA THR A 93 11.50 -18.21 8.65
C THR A 93 11.61 -19.37 9.65
N GLY A 94 10.49 -19.84 10.20
CA GLY A 94 10.49 -20.80 11.31
C GLY A 94 11.17 -20.25 12.57
N GLY A 95 11.12 -18.94 12.79
CA GLY A 95 11.73 -18.25 13.94
C GLY A 95 13.23 -17.95 13.78
N SER A 96 13.84 -18.26 12.64
CA SER A 96 15.26 -17.97 12.40
C SER A 96 15.49 -16.55 11.87
N PHE A 97 16.44 -15.83 12.46
CA PHE A 97 16.87 -14.51 11.99
C PHE A 97 17.61 -14.58 10.65
N ALA A 98 18.27 -15.69 10.34
CA ALA A 98 19.00 -15.86 9.08
C ALA A 98 18.07 -15.83 7.85
N GLY A 99 16.77 -16.13 8.04
CA GLY A 99 15.77 -16.12 6.97
C GLY A 99 15.09 -14.77 6.74
N LEU A 100 15.43 -13.71 7.48
CA LEU A 100 14.70 -12.43 7.40
C LEU A 100 14.70 -11.84 6.00
N THR A 101 15.84 -11.90 5.31
CA THR A 101 15.96 -11.46 3.91
C THR A 101 14.96 -12.19 3.01
N PHE A 102 14.85 -13.51 3.18
CA PHE A 102 13.88 -14.32 2.42
C PHE A 102 12.44 -13.95 2.78
N ALA A 103 12.13 -13.78 4.08
CA ALA A 103 10.78 -13.40 4.50
C ALA A 103 10.35 -12.04 3.95
N PHE A 104 11.23 -11.02 3.99
CA PHE A 104 10.91 -9.71 3.42
C PHE A 104 10.79 -9.74 1.90
N ALA A 105 11.57 -10.58 1.20
CA ALA A 105 11.40 -10.80 -0.23
C ALA A 105 10.04 -11.44 -0.56
N VAL A 106 9.60 -12.43 0.24
CA VAL A 106 8.26 -13.03 0.11
C VAL A 106 7.17 -11.99 0.34
N LEU A 107 7.28 -11.15 1.36
CA LEU A 107 6.30 -10.07 1.62
C LEU A 107 6.26 -9.05 0.48
N ALA A 108 7.41 -8.71 -0.11
CA ALA A 108 7.48 -7.83 -1.27
C ALA A 108 6.76 -8.44 -2.49
N LEU A 109 6.87 -9.76 -2.71
CA LEU A 109 6.13 -10.49 -3.76
C LEU A 109 4.64 -10.52 -3.48
N ILE A 110 4.23 -10.81 -2.24
CA ILE A 110 2.81 -10.79 -1.84
C ILE A 110 2.21 -9.41 -2.14
N ASN A 111 2.92 -8.34 -1.81
CA ASN A 111 2.47 -6.98 -2.13
C ASN A 111 2.33 -6.77 -3.65
N LEU A 112 3.24 -7.28 -4.48
CA LEU A 112 3.10 -7.24 -5.94
C LEU A 112 1.88 -8.02 -6.45
N ILE A 113 1.54 -9.15 -5.83
CA ILE A 113 0.34 -9.92 -6.18
C ILE A 113 -0.92 -9.14 -5.82
N ILE A 114 -0.96 -8.49 -4.66
CA ILE A 114 -2.10 -7.67 -4.21
C ILE A 114 -2.37 -6.51 -5.17
N ILE A 115 -1.33 -5.95 -5.80
CA ILE A 115 -1.47 -4.88 -6.80
C ILE A 115 -2.33 -5.31 -7.99
N ALA A 116 -2.33 -6.59 -8.37
CA ALA A 116 -3.23 -7.09 -9.41
C ALA A 116 -4.71 -6.85 -9.05
N GLY A 117 -5.06 -6.93 -7.76
CA GLY A 117 -6.39 -6.62 -7.26
C GLY A 117 -6.79 -5.15 -7.44
N ILE A 118 -5.84 -4.20 -7.49
CA ILE A 118 -6.13 -2.78 -7.73
C ILE A 118 -6.69 -2.59 -9.15
N PHE A 119 -6.18 -3.34 -10.13
CA PHE A 119 -6.64 -3.28 -11.52
C PHE A 119 -8.00 -3.96 -11.72
N MET A 120 -8.44 -4.81 -10.79
CA MET A 120 -9.77 -5.38 -10.80
C MET A 120 -10.85 -4.44 -10.26
N LEU A 121 -10.48 -3.33 -9.62
CA LEU A 121 -11.45 -2.37 -9.10
C LEU A 121 -12.15 -1.61 -10.25
N PRO A 122 -13.49 -1.42 -10.19
CA PRO A 122 -14.27 -0.79 -11.25
C PRO A 122 -13.94 0.70 -11.40
N GLU A 123 -13.99 1.27 -12.62
CA GLU A 123 -13.77 2.71 -12.83
C GLU A 123 -14.74 3.56 -12.01
N VAL A 124 -14.20 4.42 -11.13
CA VAL A 124 -14.99 5.40 -10.39
C VAL A 124 -15.28 6.47 -11.42
N SER A 125 -16.48 6.45 -11.98
CA SER A 125 -16.93 7.50 -12.88
C SER A 125 -16.95 8.83 -12.12
N GLU A 126 -16.47 9.91 -12.74
CA GLU A 126 -16.46 11.26 -12.13
C GLU A 126 -17.86 11.85 -11.89
N VAL A 127 -18.91 11.04 -11.80
CA VAL A 127 -20.29 11.49 -11.59
C VAL A 127 -20.49 11.80 -10.12
N GLY A 128 -19.96 12.96 -9.71
CA GLY A 128 -20.18 13.48 -8.36
C GLY A 128 -19.04 14.31 -7.77
N LYS A 129 -18.20 14.98 -8.57
CA LYS A 129 -17.44 16.14 -8.08
C LYS A 129 -18.44 17.27 -7.80
N VAL A 130 -19.14 17.19 -6.68
CA VAL A 130 -19.77 18.37 -6.08
C VAL A 130 -18.73 18.97 -5.15
N SER A 131 -18.44 20.25 -5.39
CA SER A 131 -17.56 21.07 -4.55
C SER A 131 -17.91 20.90 -3.07
N LEU A 132 -16.92 20.66 -2.21
CA LEU A 132 -17.09 20.73 -0.75
C LEU A 132 -17.33 22.18 -0.27
N PHE A 133 -17.20 23.16 -1.18
CA PHE A 133 -17.54 24.57 -0.99
C PHE A 133 -18.29 25.07 -2.21
N GLY A 134 -19.56 24.72 -2.29
CA GLY A 134 -20.52 25.18 -3.29
C GLY A 134 -21.92 25.05 -2.74
#